data_AF-A0A0M5IZ79-F1
#
_entry.id   AF-A0A0M5IZ79-F1
#
_cell.length_a   1.000
_cell.length_b   1.000
_cell.length_c   1.000
_cell.angle_alpha   90.00
_cell.angle_beta   90.00
_cell.angle_gamma   90.00
#
_symmetry.space_group_name_H-M   'P 1'
#
loop_
_entity.id
_entity.type
_entity.pdbx_description
1 polymer ?
#
loop_
_entity_poly.entity_id
_entity_poly.type
_entity_poly.pdbx_seq_one_letter_code
_entity_poly.pdbx_strand_id
1 'polypeptide(L)'
;MKFVKLSLFACSLLFLGSFRQAGAIDVELLTSCTQVVAEGASAFIPQIVPMIKDLATCTQYKPQQAKGLNLTMLLMMAFEFLQHASGKQQCLLAALDKSKALIMPHAAIFMMKGCSPLL
;
A
#
# COMPACT_ATOMS: atom_id res chain seq x y z
N MET A 1 -16.35 49.69 -20.46
CA MET A 1 -15.25 48.86 -19.90
C MET A 1 -15.48 48.37 -18.46
N LYS A 2 -16.17 49.10 -17.57
CA LYS A 2 -16.39 48.68 -16.16
C LYS A 2 -17.31 47.45 -16.01
N PHE A 3 -18.38 47.36 -16.82
CA PHE A 3 -19.33 46.25 -16.79
C PHE A 3 -18.74 44.92 -17.26
N VAL A 4 -17.84 44.94 -18.25
CA VAL A 4 -17.16 43.73 -18.74
C VAL A 4 -16.23 43.17 -17.67
N LYS A 5 -15.48 44.04 -16.97
CA LYS A 5 -14.63 43.63 -15.84
C LYS A 5 -15.44 43.07 -14.67
N LEU A 6 -16.60 43.67 -14.37
CA LEU A 6 -17.50 43.21 -13.31
C LEU A 6 -18.10 41.83 -13.63
N SER A 7 -18.49 41.61 -14.88
CA SER A 7 -19.00 40.33 -15.37
C SER A 7 -17.94 39.22 -15.32
N LEU A 8 -16.71 39.51 -15.78
CA LEU A 8 -15.59 38.55 -15.68
C LEU A 8 -15.23 38.20 -14.23
N PHE A 9 -15.28 39.18 -13.33
CA PHE A 9 -15.01 38.97 -11.91
C PHE A 9 -16.10 38.11 -11.25
N ALA A 10 -17.37 38.37 -11.57
CA ALA A 10 -18.49 37.57 -11.09
C ALA A 10 -18.45 36.12 -11.62
N CYS A 11 -18.10 35.91 -12.89
CA CYS A 11 -17.91 34.58 -13.45
C CYS A 11 -16.77 33.84 -12.76
N SER A 12 -15.64 34.49 -12.51
CA SER A 12 -14.49 33.89 -11.82
C SER A 12 -14.85 33.43 -10.40
N LEU A 13 -15.63 34.23 -9.66
CA LEU A 13 -16.14 33.89 -8.33
C LEU A 13 -17.15 32.75 -8.36
N LEU A 14 -18.01 32.69 -9.38
CA LEU A 14 -18.94 31.57 -9.57
C LEU A 14 -18.20 30.27 -9.85
N PHE A 15 -17.17 30.29 -10.71
CA PHE A 15 -16.31 29.11 -10.93
C PHE A 15 -15.61 28.67 -9.63
N LEU A 16 -15.04 29.60 -8.86
CA LEU A 16 -14.43 29.30 -7.54
C LEU A 16 -15.44 28.73 -6.53
N GLY A 17 -16.70 29.17 -6.56
CA GLY A 17 -17.79 28.64 -5.73
C GLY A 17 -18.19 27.22 -6.14
N SER A 18 -18.22 26.93 -7.45
CA SER A 18 -18.54 25.59 -7.99
C SER A 18 -17.44 24.55 -7.71
N PHE A 19 -16.17 24.97 -7.62
CA PHE A 19 -15.07 24.07 -7.26
C PHE A 19 -15.12 23.58 -5.80
N ARG A 20 -15.84 24.27 -4.90
CA ARG A 20 -15.99 23.82 -3.51
C ARG A 20 -16.90 22.61 -3.33
N GLN A 21 -17.70 22.25 -4.34
CA GLN A 21 -18.65 21.14 -4.28
C GLN A 21 -18.22 19.88 -5.05
N ALA A 22 -17.14 19.96 -5.84
CA ALA A 22 -16.53 18.79 -6.46
C ALA A 22 -15.60 18.10 -5.45
N GLY A 23 -16.18 17.30 -4.54
CA GLY A 23 -15.47 16.40 -3.65
C GLY A 23 -14.51 17.10 -2.69
N ALA A 24 -15.01 17.63 -1.58
CA ALA A 24 -14.15 18.00 -0.47
C ALA A 24 -13.40 16.74 0.00
N ILE A 25 -12.14 16.58 -0.42
CA ILE A 25 -11.24 15.60 0.17
C ILE A 25 -11.12 16.00 1.63
N ASP A 26 -11.66 15.17 2.51
CA ASP A 26 -11.49 15.34 3.94
C ASP A 26 -10.02 15.08 4.27
N VAL A 27 -9.25 16.16 4.41
CA VAL A 27 -7.81 16.11 4.69
C VAL A 27 -7.54 15.47 6.06
N GLU A 28 -8.46 15.62 7.01
CA GLU A 28 -8.33 15.02 8.34
C GLU A 28 -8.54 13.50 8.25
N LEU A 29 -9.58 13.07 7.53
CA LEU A 29 -9.80 11.66 7.21
C LEU A 29 -8.58 11.07 6.49
N LEU A 30 -8.10 11.70 5.42
CA LEU A 30 -6.93 11.27 4.65
C LEU A 30 -5.67 11.14 5.54
N THR A 31 -5.43 12.13 6.39
CA THR A 31 -4.30 12.11 7.32
C THR A 31 -4.43 10.96 8.32
N SER A 32 -5.62 10.73 8.85
CA SER A 32 -5.85 9.62 9.78
C SER A 32 -5.70 8.24 9.11
N CYS A 33 -6.12 8.10 7.86
CA CYS A 33 -5.99 6.87 7.10
C CYS A 33 -4.51 6.58 6.75
N THR A 34 -3.77 7.61 6.33
CA THR A 34 -2.34 7.48 6.06
C THR A 34 -1.54 7.15 7.32
N GLN A 35 -1.93 7.70 8.48
CA GLN A 35 -1.31 7.33 9.76
C GLN A 35 -1.53 5.85 10.10
N VAL A 36 -2.75 5.33 9.93
CA VAL A 36 -3.02 3.89 10.16
C VAL A 36 -2.19 3.00 9.23
N VAL A 37 -2.05 3.38 7.96
CA VAL A 37 -1.20 2.67 7.00
C VAL A 37 0.26 2.74 7.41
N ALA A 38 0.75 3.90 7.84
CA ALA A 38 2.13 4.08 8.29
C ALA A 38 2.43 3.24 9.54
N GLU A 39 1.51 3.21 10.52
CA GLU A 39 1.61 2.36 11.70
C GLU A 39 1.65 0.88 11.31
N GLY A 40 0.74 0.44 10.42
CA GLY A 40 0.73 -0.93 9.91
C GLY A 40 2.02 -1.31 9.17
N ALA A 41 2.51 -0.42 8.31
CA ALA A 41 3.78 -0.62 7.60
C ALA A 41 4.95 -0.70 8.59
N SER A 42 4.97 0.16 9.62
CA SER A 42 6.04 0.16 10.63
C SER A 42 6.07 -1.13 11.45
N ALA A 43 4.92 -1.74 11.72
CA ALA A 43 4.83 -3.03 12.38
C ALA A 43 5.21 -4.19 11.43
N PHE A 44 4.92 -4.07 10.14
CA PHE A 44 5.17 -5.10 9.14
C PHE A 44 6.62 -5.14 8.63
N ILE A 45 7.25 -3.99 8.39
CA ILE A 45 8.61 -3.87 7.82
C ILE A 45 9.65 -4.75 8.55
N PRO A 46 9.73 -4.73 9.90
CA PRO A 46 10.68 -5.56 10.64
C PRO A 46 10.47 -7.07 10.44
N GLN A 47 9.26 -7.47 10.05
CA GLN A 47 8.88 -8.88 9.89
C GLN A 47 9.15 -9.40 8.47
N ILE A 48 9.39 -8.53 7.48
CA ILE A 48 9.56 -8.93 6.06
C ILE A 48 10.70 -9.94 5.90
N VAL A 49 11.90 -9.61 6.41
CA VAL A 49 13.08 -10.49 6.27
C VAL A 49 12.88 -11.82 6.99
N PRO A 50 12.41 -11.88 8.26
CA PRO A 50 12.04 -13.13 8.91
C PRO A 50 11.01 -13.95 8.13
N MET A 51 9.94 -13.33 7.63
CA MET A 51 8.90 -14.04 6.88
C MET A 51 9.43 -14.64 5.58
N ILE A 52 10.25 -13.90 4.83
CA ILE A 52 10.90 -14.42 3.62
C ILE A 52 11.84 -15.59 3.98
N LYS A 53 12.60 -15.48 5.06
CA LYS A 53 13.50 -16.54 5.53
C LYS A 53 12.74 -17.79 5.94
N ASP A 54 11.63 -17.64 6.66
CA ASP A 54 10.77 -18.75 7.07
C ASP A 54 10.16 -19.45 5.84
N LEU A 55 9.68 -18.68 4.88
CA LEU A 55 9.14 -19.21 3.63
C LEU A 55 10.22 -19.93 2.81
N ALA A 56 11.42 -19.35 2.69
CA ALA A 56 12.56 -19.99 2.02
C ALA A 56 12.96 -21.30 2.70
N THR A 57 12.96 -21.33 4.04
CA THR A 57 13.28 -22.53 4.82
C THR A 57 12.21 -23.62 4.62
N CYS A 58 10.93 -23.26 4.73
CA CYS A 58 9.82 -24.21 4.55
C CYS A 58 9.79 -24.80 3.14
N THR A 59 10.01 -23.96 2.12
CA THR A 59 10.04 -24.37 0.71
C THR A 59 11.33 -25.09 0.32
N GLN A 60 12.33 -25.10 1.21
CA GLN A 60 13.68 -25.59 0.95
C GLN A 60 14.34 -24.93 -0.27
N TYR A 61 13.99 -23.66 -0.54
CA TYR A 61 14.54 -22.91 -1.65
C TYR A 61 16.03 -22.62 -1.44
N LYS A 62 16.84 -22.88 -2.46
CA LYS A 62 18.27 -22.57 -2.47
C LYS A 62 18.56 -21.73 -3.72
N PRO A 63 18.91 -20.45 -3.58
CA PRO A 63 19.23 -19.60 -4.73
C PRO A 63 20.50 -20.11 -5.42
N GLN A 64 20.51 -20.10 -6.75
CA GLN A 64 21.66 -20.54 -7.54
C GLN A 64 22.85 -19.56 -7.42
N GLN A 65 22.55 -18.27 -7.26
CA GLN A 65 23.55 -17.21 -7.12
C GLN A 65 23.11 -16.19 -6.07
N ALA A 66 23.88 -16.04 -4.98
CA ALA A 66 23.56 -15.09 -3.90
C ALA A 66 24.54 -13.89 -3.82
N LYS A 67 25.57 -13.84 -4.69
CA LYS A 67 26.61 -12.80 -4.69
C LYS A 67 26.63 -12.05 -6.02
N GLY A 68 26.89 -10.74 -5.94
CA GLY A 68 27.00 -9.88 -7.13
C GLY A 68 25.68 -9.62 -7.83
N LEU A 69 24.56 -9.61 -7.08
CA LEU A 69 23.23 -9.40 -7.64
C LEU A 69 23.05 -7.95 -8.10
N ASN A 70 22.75 -7.76 -9.37
CA ASN A 70 22.15 -6.52 -9.86
C ASN A 70 20.62 -6.57 -9.72
N LEU A 71 19.95 -5.45 -9.98
CA LEU A 71 18.49 -5.34 -9.81
C LEU A 71 17.72 -6.37 -10.64
N THR A 72 18.14 -6.60 -11.89
CA THR A 72 17.52 -7.60 -12.78
C THR A 72 17.67 -9.01 -12.23
N MET A 73 18.86 -9.38 -11.77
CA MET A 73 19.12 -10.69 -11.16
C MET A 73 18.33 -10.89 -9.86
N LEU A 74 18.21 -9.84 -9.04
CA LEU A 74 17.38 -9.88 -7.84
C LEU A 74 15.91 -10.13 -8.18
N LEU A 75 15.39 -9.44 -9.21
CA LEU A 75 14.01 -9.63 -9.66
C LEU A 75 13.78 -11.06 -10.20
N MET A 76 14.72 -11.59 -10.98
CA MET A 76 14.67 -12.97 -11.46
C MET A 76 14.68 -13.96 -10.30
N MET A 77 15.57 -13.79 -9.31
CA MET A 77 15.59 -14.62 -8.11
C MET A 77 14.26 -14.56 -7.34
N ALA A 78 13.69 -13.36 -7.17
CA ALA A 78 12.40 -13.22 -6.52
C ALA A 78 11.30 -13.96 -7.28
N PHE A 79 11.30 -13.90 -8.62
CA PHE A 79 10.33 -14.61 -9.45
C PHE A 79 10.50 -16.13 -9.34
N GLU A 80 11.72 -16.65 -9.44
CA GLU A 80 12.02 -18.08 -9.24
C GLU A 80 11.58 -18.56 -7.85
N PHE A 81 11.86 -17.75 -6.82
CA PHE A 81 11.43 -18.05 -5.45
C PHE A 81 9.91 -18.14 -5.33
N LEU A 82 9.17 -17.19 -5.92
CA LEU A 82 7.70 -17.21 -5.92
C LEU A 82 7.14 -18.41 -6.69
N GLN A 83 7.72 -18.74 -7.85
CA GLN A 83 7.34 -19.94 -8.60
C GLN A 83 7.55 -21.21 -7.76
N HIS A 84 8.72 -21.35 -7.13
CA HIS A 84 9.01 -22.48 -6.26
C HIS A 84 8.07 -22.55 -5.05
N ALA A 85 7.81 -21.41 -4.41
CA ALA A 85 6.90 -21.31 -3.27
C ALA A 85 5.45 -21.66 -3.63
N SER A 86 4.99 -21.31 -4.83
CA SER A 86 3.64 -21.65 -5.31
C SER A 86 3.40 -23.17 -5.40
N GLY A 87 4.46 -23.95 -5.67
CA GLY A 87 4.42 -25.42 -5.63
C GLY A 87 4.38 -26.01 -4.21
N LYS A 88 4.43 -25.18 -3.16
CA LYS A 88 4.47 -25.56 -1.74
C LYS A 88 3.35 -24.86 -0.97
N GLN A 89 2.11 -25.20 -1.29
CA GLN A 89 0.90 -24.54 -0.79
C GLN A 89 0.87 -24.36 0.73
N GLN A 90 1.27 -25.36 1.52
CA GLN A 90 1.27 -25.25 2.98
C GLN A 90 2.24 -24.17 3.50
N CYS A 91 3.42 -24.05 2.88
CA CYS A 91 4.39 -23.00 3.22
C CYS A 91 3.88 -21.61 2.86
N LEU A 92 3.25 -21.49 1.69
CA LEU A 92 2.67 -20.24 1.23
C LEU A 92 1.50 -19.80 2.13
N LEU A 93 0.61 -20.72 2.49
CA LEU A 93 -0.49 -20.46 3.43
C LEU A 93 0.02 -20.00 4.80
N ALA A 94 1.06 -20.64 5.34
CA ALA A 94 1.65 -20.23 6.61
C ALA A 94 2.22 -18.79 6.55
N ALA A 95 2.86 -18.41 5.44
CA ALA A 95 3.34 -17.05 5.24
C ALA A 95 2.19 -16.03 5.11
N LEU A 96 1.11 -16.40 4.43
CA LEU A 96 -0.09 -15.58 4.31
C LEU A 96 -0.79 -15.39 5.66
N ASP A 97 -0.91 -16.44 6.48
CA ASP A 97 -1.52 -16.36 7.81
C ASP A 97 -0.72 -15.45 8.75
N LYS A 98 0.62 -15.53 8.71
CA LYS A 98 1.48 -14.59 9.45
C LYS A 98 1.27 -13.14 8.97
N SER A 99 1.22 -12.94 7.65
CA SER A 99 0.97 -11.61 7.08
C SER A 99 -0.39 -11.07 7.49
N LYS A 100 -1.43 -11.91 7.45
CA LYS A 100 -2.79 -11.57 7.88
C LYS A 100 -2.84 -11.19 9.35
N ALA A 101 -2.16 -11.93 10.22
CA ALA A 101 -2.11 -11.62 11.66
C ALA A 101 -1.49 -10.24 11.94
N LEU A 102 -0.51 -9.83 11.13
CA LEU A 102 0.11 -8.51 11.23
C LEU A 102 -0.79 -7.39 10.67
N ILE A 103 -1.47 -7.64 9.54
CA ILE A 103 -2.23 -6.59 8.82
C ILE A 103 -3.64 -6.41 9.39
N MET A 104 -4.30 -7.48 9.83
CA MET A 104 -5.70 -7.46 10.30
C MET A 104 -6.00 -6.39 11.38
N PRO A 105 -5.18 -6.18 12.43
CA PRO A 105 -5.47 -5.13 13.41
C PRO A 105 -5.48 -3.73 12.78
N HIS A 106 -4.57 -3.44 11.86
CA HIS A 106 -4.52 -2.15 11.17
C HIS A 106 -5.64 -2.01 10.14
N ALA A 107 -5.99 -3.09 9.43
CA ALA A 107 -7.13 -3.10 8.51
C ALA A 107 -8.46 -2.85 9.24
N ALA A 108 -8.64 -3.39 10.45
CA ALA A 108 -9.82 -3.12 11.26
C ALA A 108 -9.91 -1.63 11.65
N ILE A 109 -8.80 -1.04 12.12
CA ILE A 109 -8.75 0.38 12.47
C ILE A 109 -8.99 1.26 11.24
N PHE A 110 -8.43 0.89 10.09
CA PHE A 110 -8.63 1.57 8.80
C PHE A 110 -10.12 1.63 8.45
N MET A 111 -10.82 0.50 8.49
CA MET A 111 -12.26 0.45 8.21
C MET A 111 -13.09 1.20 9.26
N MET A 112 -12.74 1.09 10.56
CA MET A 112 -13.42 1.82 11.63
C MET A 112 -13.32 3.34 11.51
N LYS A 113 -12.21 3.85 10.93
CA LYS A 113 -12.03 5.28 10.65
C LYS A 113 -12.78 5.75 9.40
N GLY A 114 -13.50 4.87 8.70
CA GLY A 114 -14.19 5.20 7.45
C GLY A 114 -13.24 5.30 6.25
N CYS A 115 -12.02 4.79 6.38
CA CYS A 115 -11.09 4.73 5.26
C CYS A 115 -11.54 3.67 4.26
N SER A 116 -11.50 4.00 2.96
CA SER A 116 -11.87 3.09 1.88
C SER A 116 -10.62 2.68 1.08
N PRO A 117 -10.49 1.40 0.67
CA PRO A 117 -9.41 0.97 -0.22
C PRO A 117 -9.50 1.56 -1.64
N LEU A 118 -10.54 2.34 -1.96
CA LEU A 118 -10.83 2.92 -3.27
C LEU A 118 -10.78 4.46 -3.28
N LEU A 119 -10.23 5.09 -2.24
CA LEU A 119 -10.03 6.55 -2.15
C LEU A 119 -8.60 6.93 -2.52
#